data_AF-X1W3S6-F1
#
_entry.id   AF-X1W3S6-F1
#
_cell.length_a   1.000
_cell.length_b   1.000
_cell.length_c   1.000
_cell.angle_alpha   90.00
_cell.angle_beta   90.00
_cell.angle_gamma   90.00
#
_symmetry.space_group_name_H-M   'P 1'
#
loop_
_entity.id
_entity.type
_entity.pdbx_description
1 polymer ?
#
loop_
_entity_poly.entity_id
_entity_poly.type
_entity_poly.pdbx_seq_one_letter_code
_entity_poly.pdbx_strand_id
1 'polypeptide(L)'
;MVKNIQIVALFGITIFALGAAYCLYNSDNQKKVNTLGEWFTCRSNSGFKICDDIEGDEKKLNQCYKAATDFANVCYPDHANTTKECQNFWKFYSTQAQDALLPQDYFTCVKQGQKAAKESQFFYKNNYLVLWVDCATSKS
;
A
#
# COMPACT_ATOMS: atom_id res chain seq x y z
N MET A 1 -4.21 25.97 54.57
CA MET A 1 -4.72 25.79 53.19
C MET A 1 -3.56 25.76 52.19
N VAL A 2 -2.74 24.69 52.15
CA VAL A 2 -1.74 24.51 51.08
C VAL A 2 -1.42 23.02 50.95
N LYS A 3 -2.30 22.21 50.34
CA LYS A 3 -2.00 20.80 50.03
C LYS A 3 -2.46 20.32 48.64
N ASN A 4 -3.11 21.18 47.85
CA ASN A 4 -3.73 20.75 46.59
C ASN A 4 -2.94 21.13 45.32
N ILE A 5 -1.80 21.83 45.45
CA ILE A 5 -1.05 22.35 44.29
C ILE A 5 0.01 21.35 43.77
N GLN A 6 0.52 20.44 44.61
CA GLN A 6 1.59 19.51 44.19
C GLN A 6 1.10 18.35 43.31
N ILE A 7 -0.19 17.97 43.38
CA ILE A 7 -0.72 16.85 42.60
C ILE A 7 -0.88 17.25 41.12
N VAL A 8 -1.26 18.50 40.83
CA VAL A 8 -1.49 18.97 39.46
C VAL A 8 -0.18 19.03 38.64
N ALA A 9 0.94 19.37 39.27
CA ALA A 9 2.25 19.43 38.60
C ALA A 9 2.78 18.04 38.19
N LEU A 10 2.50 16.99 38.98
CA LEU A 10 2.95 15.61 38.70
C LEU A 10 2.17 14.96 37.54
N PHE A 11 0.90 15.31 37.34
CA PHE A 11 0.11 14.81 36.21
C PHE A 11 0.39 15.54 34.88
N GLY A 12 0.81 16.80 34.90
CA GLY A 12 1.15 17.54 33.68
C GLY A 12 2.43 17.04 32.99
N ILE A 13 3.43 16.62 33.77
CA ILE A 13 4.74 16.19 33.26
C ILE A 13 4.67 14.81 32.58
N THR A 14 3.83 13.89 33.08
CA THR A 14 3.68 12.55 32.50
C THR A 14 2.96 12.57 31.15
N ILE A 15 1.96 13.44 30.96
CA ILE A 15 1.24 13.58 29.69
C ILE A 15 2.16 14.14 28.59
N PHE A 16 3.00 15.12 28.92
CA PHE A 16 3.96 15.69 27.95
C PHE A 16 5.05 14.69 27.54
N ALA A 17 5.55 13.88 28.49
CA ALA A 17 6.55 12.85 28.20
C ALA A 17 5.99 11.73 27.31
N LEU A 18 4.73 11.32 27.53
CA LEU A 18 4.05 10.33 26.68
C LEU A 18 3.75 10.88 25.28
N GLY A 19 3.37 12.16 25.16
CA GLY A 19 3.16 12.82 23.87
C GLY A 19 4.43 12.91 23.02
N ALA A 20 5.56 13.27 23.63
CA ALA A 20 6.85 13.32 22.94
C ALA A 20 7.34 11.93 22.51
N ALA A 21 7.20 10.92 23.38
CA ALA A 21 7.54 9.54 23.06
C ALA A 21 6.65 8.97 21.94
N TYR A 22 5.35 9.31 21.91
CA TYR A 22 4.44 8.92 20.84
C TYR A 22 4.83 9.56 19.51
N CYS A 23 5.18 10.86 19.49
CA CYS A 23 5.66 11.52 18.27
C CYS A 23 6.96 10.92 17.73
N LEU A 24 7.91 10.57 18.61
CA LEU A 24 9.18 9.95 18.22
C LEU A 24 8.98 8.50 17.72
N TYR A 25 8.18 7.70 18.42
CA TYR A 25 7.87 6.32 18.01
C TYR A 25 7.13 6.27 16.65
N ASN A 26 6.31 7.28 16.37
CA ASN A 26 5.55 7.35 15.12
C ASN A 26 6.38 7.92 13.95
N SER A 27 7.51 8.58 14.22
CA SER A 27 8.44 9.09 13.21
C SER A 27 9.32 7.97 12.63
N ASP A 28 9.87 7.11 13.48
CA ASP A 28 10.76 6.01 13.05
C ASP A 28 10.02 4.85 12.36
N ASN A 29 8.68 4.80 12.44
CA ASN A 29 7.86 3.75 11.82
C ASN A 29 7.09 4.22 10.57
N GLN A 30 7.31 5.44 10.08
CA GLN A 30 6.67 5.88 8.83
C GLN A 30 7.36 5.20 7.66
N LYS A 31 6.67 4.26 7.02
CA LYS A 31 7.15 3.68 5.76
C LYS A 31 7.34 4.79 4.74
N LYS A 32 8.57 4.93 4.22
CA LYS A 32 8.90 5.88 3.17
C LYS A 32 8.11 5.51 1.91
N VAL A 33 7.43 6.49 1.32
CA VAL A 33 6.80 6.36 0.00
C VAL A 33 7.88 6.35 -1.07
N ASN A 34 7.84 5.36 -1.94
CA ASN A 34 8.79 5.24 -3.03
C ASN A 34 8.48 6.21 -4.18
N THR A 35 9.52 6.58 -4.89
CA THR A 35 9.44 7.18 -6.22
C THR A 35 8.94 6.18 -7.26
N LEU A 36 8.53 6.66 -8.42
CA LEU A 36 8.09 5.85 -9.55
C LEU A 36 9.17 4.83 -9.97
N GLY A 37 10.43 5.26 -10.01
CA GLY A 37 11.59 4.44 -10.36
C GLY A 37 11.96 3.42 -9.30
N GLU A 38 11.90 3.79 -8.01
CA GLU A 38 12.07 2.85 -6.90
C GLU A 38 10.96 1.78 -6.92
N TRP A 39 9.71 2.18 -7.15
CA TRP A 39 8.58 1.25 -7.30
C TRP A 39 8.76 0.29 -8.49
N PHE A 40 9.11 0.81 -9.66
CA PHE A 40 9.34 0.00 -10.86
C PHE A 40 10.52 -0.98 -10.68
N THR A 41 11.61 -0.52 -10.07
CA THR A 41 12.78 -1.35 -9.76
C THR A 41 12.41 -2.46 -8.79
N CYS A 42 11.68 -2.13 -7.72
CA CYS A 42 11.18 -3.14 -6.78
C CYS A 42 10.30 -4.16 -7.48
N ARG A 43 9.32 -3.72 -8.28
CA ARG A 43 8.39 -4.59 -9.02
C ARG A 43 9.16 -5.60 -9.86
N SER A 44 10.17 -5.13 -10.60
CA SER A 44 11.01 -5.95 -11.48
C SER A 44 11.84 -7.00 -10.73
N ASN A 45 12.21 -6.74 -9.48
CA ASN A 45 13.07 -7.60 -8.66
C ASN A 45 12.31 -8.39 -7.57
N SER A 46 10.99 -8.20 -7.45
CA SER A 46 10.21 -8.65 -6.30
C SER A 46 9.97 -10.15 -6.20
N GLY A 47 10.26 -10.92 -7.26
CA GLY A 47 10.01 -12.37 -7.29
C GLY A 47 8.55 -12.76 -7.06
N PHE A 48 7.62 -11.87 -7.41
CA PHE A 48 6.19 -12.12 -7.29
C PHE A 48 5.76 -13.35 -8.09
N LYS A 49 4.69 -13.99 -7.64
CA LYS A 49 4.12 -15.16 -8.34
C LYS A 49 2.91 -14.76 -9.18
N ILE A 50 2.71 -15.47 -10.27
CA ILE A 50 1.55 -15.37 -11.15
C ILE A 50 0.65 -16.60 -10.98
N CYS A 51 -0.57 -16.53 -11.52
CA CYS A 51 -1.54 -17.62 -11.34
C CYS A 51 -1.04 -18.95 -11.91
N ASP A 52 -0.21 -18.93 -12.96
CA ASP A 52 0.40 -20.13 -13.55
C ASP A 52 1.36 -20.88 -12.61
N ASP A 53 1.82 -20.25 -11.52
CA ASP A 53 2.64 -20.92 -10.51
C ASP A 53 1.82 -21.81 -9.55
N ILE A 54 0.51 -21.98 -9.80
CA ILE A 54 -0.38 -22.86 -9.03
C ILE A 54 -0.42 -24.23 -9.72
N GLU A 55 0.25 -25.20 -9.13
CA GLU A 55 0.28 -26.58 -9.64
C GLU A 55 -0.81 -27.45 -8.98
N GLY A 56 -1.48 -28.29 -9.79
CA GLY A 56 -2.34 -29.37 -9.31
C GLY A 56 -3.67 -28.97 -8.66
N ASP A 57 -4.05 -27.69 -8.66
CA ASP A 57 -5.32 -27.19 -8.11
C ASP A 57 -6.01 -26.22 -9.07
N GLU A 58 -6.80 -26.79 -10.00
CA GLU A 58 -7.52 -26.04 -11.03
C GLU A 58 -8.55 -25.05 -10.45
N LYS A 59 -9.17 -25.40 -9.32
CA LYS A 59 -10.15 -24.51 -8.67
C LYS A 59 -9.46 -23.24 -8.17
N LYS A 60 -8.30 -23.39 -7.52
CA LYS A 60 -7.50 -22.27 -7.03
C LYS A 60 -6.88 -21.45 -8.17
N LEU A 61 -6.48 -22.11 -9.26
CA LEU A 61 -6.04 -21.46 -10.50
C LEU A 61 -7.14 -20.55 -11.07
N ASN A 62 -8.34 -21.09 -11.26
CA ASN A 62 -9.49 -20.34 -11.76
C ASN A 62 -9.86 -19.15 -10.85
N GLN A 63 -9.82 -19.35 -9.53
CA GLN A 63 -10.03 -18.26 -8.56
C GLN A 63 -8.96 -17.18 -8.66
N CYS A 64 -7.69 -17.56 -8.87
CA CYS A 64 -6.60 -16.61 -9.07
C CYS A 64 -6.82 -15.76 -10.31
N TYR A 65 -7.13 -16.39 -11.45
CA TYR A 65 -7.36 -15.69 -12.70
C TYR A 65 -8.57 -14.75 -12.64
N LYS A 66 -9.66 -15.20 -12.01
CA LYS A 66 -10.83 -14.34 -11.77
C LYS A 66 -10.43 -13.11 -10.95
N ALA A 67 -9.77 -13.29 -9.81
CA ALA A 67 -9.33 -12.18 -8.96
C ALA A 67 -8.38 -11.21 -9.68
N ALA A 68 -7.45 -11.74 -10.48
CA ALA A 68 -6.53 -10.94 -11.28
C ALA A 68 -7.25 -10.12 -12.36
N THR A 69 -8.25 -10.72 -13.02
CA THR A 69 -9.07 -10.08 -14.06
C THR A 69 -9.95 -8.98 -13.46
N ASP A 70 -10.61 -9.26 -12.34
CA ASP A 70 -11.45 -8.28 -11.65
C ASP A 70 -10.62 -7.13 -11.07
N PHE A 71 -9.42 -7.42 -10.56
CA PHE A 71 -8.46 -6.39 -10.19
C PHE A 71 -8.06 -5.55 -11.40
N ALA A 72 -7.76 -6.18 -12.53
CA ALA A 72 -7.37 -5.47 -13.74
C ALA A 72 -8.47 -4.55 -14.27
N ASN A 73 -9.72 -5.01 -14.25
CA ASN A 73 -10.90 -4.25 -14.61
C ASN A 73 -11.10 -2.97 -13.79
N VAL A 74 -10.61 -2.94 -12.55
CA VAL A 74 -10.67 -1.76 -11.68
C VAL A 74 -9.44 -0.88 -11.86
N CYS A 75 -8.26 -1.50 -12.05
CA CYS A 75 -6.99 -0.80 -11.86
C CYS A 75 -6.25 -0.42 -13.14
N TYR A 76 -6.48 -1.04 -14.30
CA TYR A 76 -5.70 -0.76 -15.53
C TYR A 76 -6.47 0.12 -16.52
N PRO A 77 -5.82 1.01 -17.27
CA PRO A 77 -6.50 2.09 -18.00
C PRO A 77 -7.35 1.60 -19.19
N ASP A 78 -7.12 0.38 -19.67
CA ASP A 78 -7.76 -0.18 -20.87
C ASP A 78 -9.12 -0.85 -20.60
N HIS A 79 -9.63 -0.78 -19.36
CA HIS A 79 -10.88 -1.42 -18.96
C HIS A 79 -12.01 -0.39 -18.78
N ALA A 80 -13.24 -0.82 -19.09
CA ALA A 80 -14.42 0.05 -19.00
C ALA A 80 -14.75 0.51 -17.56
N ASN A 81 -14.34 -0.28 -16.56
CA ASN A 81 -14.66 -0.05 -15.16
C ASN A 81 -13.51 0.58 -14.36
N THR A 82 -12.47 1.03 -15.05
CA THR A 82 -11.31 1.62 -14.41
C THR A 82 -11.69 2.89 -13.70
N THR A 83 -11.30 3.00 -12.43
CA THR A 83 -11.63 4.17 -11.63
C THR A 83 -10.86 5.39 -12.09
N LYS A 84 -11.40 6.57 -11.79
CA LYS A 84 -10.77 7.84 -12.13
C LYS A 84 -9.37 7.98 -11.51
N GLU A 85 -9.19 7.52 -10.27
CA GLU A 85 -7.89 7.56 -9.59
C GLU A 85 -6.88 6.63 -10.27
N CYS A 86 -7.31 5.46 -10.73
CA CYS A 86 -6.45 4.58 -11.53
C CYS A 86 -6.09 5.22 -12.87
N GLN A 87 -7.03 5.83 -13.58
CA GLN A 87 -6.76 6.56 -14.83
C GLN A 87 -5.74 7.70 -14.61
N ASN A 88 -5.92 8.48 -13.54
CA ASN A 88 -4.99 9.54 -13.18
C ASN A 88 -3.60 9.00 -12.85
N PHE A 89 -3.50 7.90 -12.10
CA PHE A 89 -2.23 7.24 -11.82
C PHE A 89 -1.54 6.80 -13.12
N TRP A 90 -2.24 6.16 -14.05
CA TRP A 90 -1.62 5.72 -15.31
C TRP A 90 -1.22 6.89 -16.22
N LYS A 91 -1.96 7.99 -16.18
CA LYS A 91 -1.56 9.25 -16.81
C LYS A 91 -0.30 9.83 -16.16
N PHE A 92 -0.21 9.81 -14.83
CA PHE A 92 0.99 10.21 -14.11
C PHE A 92 2.18 9.31 -14.48
N TYR A 93 1.99 7.99 -14.44
CA TYR A 93 3.00 6.98 -14.78
C TYR A 93 3.60 7.18 -16.17
N SER A 94 2.78 7.57 -17.15
CA SER A 94 3.21 7.77 -18.54
C SER A 94 3.85 9.13 -18.83
N THR A 95 3.74 10.10 -17.91
CA THR A 95 4.15 11.50 -18.18
C THR A 95 5.22 12.03 -17.23
N GLN A 96 5.41 11.42 -16.07
CA GLN A 96 6.32 11.92 -15.04
C GLN A 96 7.70 11.28 -15.09
N ALA A 97 8.68 11.97 -14.50
CA ALA A 97 10.03 11.47 -14.33
C ALA A 97 10.09 10.35 -13.27
N GLN A 98 11.10 9.49 -13.35
CA GLN A 98 11.26 8.33 -12.48
C GLN A 98 11.53 8.70 -11.02
N ASP A 99 12.03 9.91 -10.74
CA ASP A 99 12.28 10.43 -9.40
C ASP A 99 11.03 11.04 -8.73
N ALA A 100 9.91 11.14 -9.45
CA ALA A 100 8.66 11.63 -8.88
C ALA A 100 8.09 10.62 -7.86
N LEU A 101 7.66 11.12 -6.69
CA LEU A 101 6.99 10.29 -5.68
C LEU A 101 5.67 9.72 -6.21
N LEU A 102 5.32 8.50 -5.79
CA LEU A 102 4.02 7.94 -6.10
C LEU A 102 2.89 8.86 -5.60
N PRO A 103 1.92 9.24 -6.46
CA PRO A 103 0.88 10.20 -6.11
C PRO A 103 -0.20 9.56 -5.22
N GLN A 104 -1.01 10.37 -4.55
CA GLN A 104 -2.14 9.87 -3.76
C GLN A 104 -3.12 9.01 -4.59
N ASP A 105 -3.30 9.36 -5.87
CA ASP A 105 -4.14 8.60 -6.81
C ASP A 105 -3.66 7.16 -6.99
N TYR A 106 -2.36 6.87 -6.87
CA TYR A 106 -1.84 5.50 -6.84
C TYR A 106 -2.42 4.72 -5.66
N PHE A 107 -2.33 5.26 -4.45
CA PHE A 107 -2.78 4.58 -3.24
C PHE A 107 -4.29 4.39 -3.22
N THR A 108 -5.04 5.37 -3.72
CA THR A 108 -6.50 5.25 -3.86
C THR A 108 -6.86 4.19 -4.89
N CYS A 109 -6.20 4.18 -6.05
CA CYS A 109 -6.37 3.17 -7.08
C CYS A 109 -6.14 1.74 -6.54
N VAL A 110 -5.00 1.52 -5.89
CA VAL A 110 -4.64 0.22 -5.28
C VAL A 110 -5.67 -0.22 -4.25
N LYS A 111 -6.13 0.70 -3.39
CA LYS A 111 -7.14 0.40 -2.38
C LYS A 111 -8.49 0.00 -2.99
N GLN A 112 -8.91 0.62 -4.09
CA GLN A 112 -10.15 0.27 -4.79
C GLN A 112 -10.08 -1.14 -5.39
N GLY A 113 -8.94 -1.55 -5.95
CA GLY A 113 -8.72 -2.91 -6.46
C GLY A 113 -8.61 -3.98 -5.38
N GLN A 114 -8.34 -3.60 -4.12
CA GLN A 114 -8.06 -4.55 -3.03
C GLN A 114 -9.17 -5.60 -2.83
N LYS A 115 -10.45 -5.20 -2.99
CA LYS A 115 -11.58 -6.12 -2.80
C LYS A 115 -11.50 -7.29 -3.79
N ALA A 116 -11.28 -7.00 -5.07
CA ALA A 116 -11.13 -8.01 -6.12
C ALA A 116 -9.88 -8.88 -5.87
N ALA A 117 -8.76 -8.25 -5.51
CA ALA A 117 -7.54 -8.98 -5.22
C ALA A 117 -7.70 -10.03 -4.10
N LYS A 118 -8.50 -9.70 -3.06
CA LYS A 118 -8.77 -10.59 -1.91
C LYS A 118 -9.65 -11.80 -2.23
N GLU A 119 -10.28 -11.87 -3.41
CA GLU A 119 -11.08 -13.03 -3.82
C GLU A 119 -10.22 -14.29 -4.03
N SER A 120 -8.91 -14.11 -4.27
CA SER A 120 -7.92 -15.20 -4.26
C SER A 120 -6.81 -14.89 -3.28
N GLN A 121 -6.64 -15.73 -2.25
CA GLN A 121 -5.52 -15.58 -1.33
C GLN A 121 -4.16 -15.67 -2.02
N PHE A 122 -4.05 -16.49 -3.06
CA PHE A 122 -2.80 -16.63 -3.80
C PHE A 122 -2.43 -15.34 -4.51
N PHE A 123 -3.37 -14.78 -5.29
CA PHE A 123 -3.16 -13.50 -5.98
C PHE A 123 -2.91 -12.36 -4.98
N TYR A 124 -3.72 -12.28 -3.93
CA TYR A 124 -3.59 -11.24 -2.91
C TYR A 124 -2.19 -11.21 -2.28
N LYS A 125 -1.70 -12.36 -1.82
CA LYS A 125 -0.44 -12.45 -1.07
C LYS A 125 0.79 -12.42 -1.96
N ASN A 126 0.78 -13.13 -3.07
CA ASN A 126 1.99 -13.33 -3.88
C ASN A 126 2.13 -12.35 -5.04
N ASN A 127 1.09 -11.55 -5.33
CA ASN A 127 1.10 -10.59 -6.42
C ASN A 127 0.67 -9.20 -5.94
N TYR A 128 -0.57 -9.05 -5.45
CA TYR A 128 -1.12 -7.75 -5.07
C TYR A 128 -0.29 -7.06 -3.97
N LEU A 129 -0.07 -7.73 -2.83
CA LEU A 129 0.68 -7.14 -1.71
C LEU A 129 2.10 -6.80 -2.14
N VAL A 130 2.77 -7.73 -2.81
CA VAL A 130 4.17 -7.58 -3.24
C VAL A 130 4.33 -6.39 -4.18
N LEU A 131 3.57 -6.36 -5.29
CA LEU A 131 3.78 -5.35 -6.34
C LEU A 131 3.15 -4.00 -6.01
N TRP A 132 1.98 -4.00 -5.37
CA TRP A 132 1.16 -2.79 -5.25
C TRP A 132 1.24 -2.15 -3.86
N VAL A 133 1.62 -2.89 -2.83
CA VAL A 133 1.68 -2.38 -1.45
C VAL A 133 3.13 -2.29 -0.98
N ASP A 134 3.86 -3.40 -1.03
CA ASP A 134 5.22 -3.47 -0.51
C ASP A 134 6.18 -2.69 -1.41
N CYS A 135 6.11 -2.85 -2.73
CA CYS A 135 6.94 -2.04 -3.64
C CYS A 135 6.62 -0.54 -3.65
N ALA A 136 5.45 -0.13 -3.16
CA ALA A 136 5.11 1.29 -3.02
C ALA A 136 5.73 1.95 -1.79
N THR A 137 6.16 1.13 -0.82
CA THR A 137 6.61 1.59 0.48
C THR A 137 7.84 0.81 0.95
N SER A 138 9.01 1.44 0.96
CA SER A 138 10.18 0.82 1.60
C SER A 138 10.05 0.89 3.13
N LYS A 139 10.45 -0.18 3.82
CA LYS A 139 10.86 -0.04 5.23
C LYS A 139 12.20 0.71 5.22
N SER A 140 12.25 1.86 5.86
CA SER A 140 13.51 2.54 6.20
C SER A 140 14.36 1.67 7.11
#